data_AF-A0A1Q9YC28-F1
#
_entry.id   AF-A0A1Q9YC28-F1
#
_cell.length_a   1.000
_cell.length_b   1.000
_cell.length_c   1.000
_cell.angle_alpha   90.00
_cell.angle_beta   90.00
_cell.angle_gamma   90.00
#
_symmetry.space_group_name_H-M   'P 1'
#
loop_
_entity.id
_entity.type
_entity.pdbx_description
1 polymer ?
#
loop_
_entity_poly.entity_id
_entity_poly.type
_entity_poly.pdbx_seq_one_letter_code
_entity_poly.pdbx_strand_id
1 'polypeptide(L)'
;MREFEYEGSEPSNKTDKESDSAAKKVSTSENDSVNDTKPQSTDEIVNNKILDEFTNRNDKTHKLKRSERISNARPGSISADLNQTKKKSSSNSSHQTDSITENITTKILMFREQLSRVSKNNEEKPSKKKKRKLPFRLTYKGWILVVSVIGFLCLGFYLFFSRPTPIDRLSLTYLDNLSKDSLGVELQSTFADTYQISDYTLYGETLSLYNSRYQNGIRDDLYGRNVLLRNIETGDQLTYTFAGAADSGIPLGELDAGVYEVYVYDGFTPKRVKMADEFHADPFTTIRRDKTVSTVNMDASKETLKKFGIETDENYLYLTVTSSLPKVKIIDVMIDPSGLLKYELSSMVEEGYISEGFNEAEQSYEFAKQIQLYLEEAGLRVEISRDKDEPVSYYGVNSRVGKGYTKQAKVFLGLGMDESDNPLPYILTSPFSNGFLANSISHCLMENGIELQYIPDAPDRLDYGVAYDTYQVSADYEVLPYTLYPQLRETGGKVTYAGLSAGTENNANFSTNPGMYGIEFLYASTDSPSSQAYFVQNRDLMAKSIAQGIIEYFNIPQTQESTEQ
;
A
#
# COMPACT_ATOMS: atom_id res chain seq x y z
N MET A 1 -10.66 -36.57 -37.73
CA MET A 1 -10.29 -37.04 -39.08
C MET A 1 -9.36 -36.02 -39.73
N ARG A 2 -8.05 -36.21 -39.55
CA ARG A 2 -6.98 -36.11 -40.56
C ARG A 2 -5.66 -36.36 -39.82
N GLU A 3 -4.95 -37.35 -40.34
CA GLU A 3 -3.67 -37.87 -39.88
C GLU A 3 -2.56 -36.85 -40.04
N PHE A 4 -1.53 -36.93 -39.20
CA PHE A 4 -0.13 -36.80 -39.63
C PHE A 4 0.76 -37.68 -38.75
N GLU A 5 1.71 -38.32 -39.43
CA GLU A 5 2.49 -39.48 -39.04
C GLU A 5 3.57 -39.20 -37.98
N TYR A 6 3.83 -40.24 -37.18
CA TYR A 6 4.90 -40.34 -36.18
C TYR A 6 6.00 -41.23 -36.78
N GLU A 7 7.20 -40.70 -37.00
CA GLU A 7 8.41 -41.52 -37.19
C GLU A 7 9.33 -41.34 -35.99
N GLY A 8 9.53 -42.44 -35.27
CA GLY A 8 10.45 -42.53 -34.14
C GLY A 8 11.84 -42.97 -34.58
N SER A 9 12.82 -42.65 -33.74
CA SER A 9 14.14 -43.30 -33.76
C SER A 9 14.61 -43.55 -32.33
N GLU A 10 14.64 -44.84 -31.95
CA GLU A 10 15.30 -45.37 -30.75
C GLU A 10 16.83 -45.35 -30.87
N PRO A 11 17.56 -45.36 -29.74
CA PRO A 11 19.01 -45.25 -29.71
C PRO A 11 19.72 -46.61 -29.79
N SER A 12 20.80 -46.70 -30.58
CA SER A 12 21.68 -47.87 -30.61
C SER A 12 22.77 -47.79 -29.55
N ASN A 13 22.78 -48.79 -28.68
CA ASN A 13 23.80 -49.07 -27.67
C ASN A 13 24.97 -49.84 -28.31
N LYS A 14 26.24 -49.45 -28.04
CA LYS A 14 27.39 -50.39 -28.04
C LYS A 14 28.63 -49.81 -27.34
N THR A 15 29.02 -50.57 -26.33
CA THR A 15 30.22 -50.63 -25.48
C THR A 15 31.57 -50.66 -26.22
N ASP A 16 32.62 -50.07 -25.66
CA ASP A 16 33.73 -50.83 -25.02
C ASP A 16 34.88 -49.95 -24.45
N LYS A 17 35.17 -50.20 -23.15
CA LYS A 17 36.46 -50.41 -22.45
C LYS A 17 37.60 -49.38 -22.36
N GLU A 18 37.91 -49.09 -21.08
CA GLU A 18 39.20 -49.11 -20.35
C GLU A 18 40.45 -48.39 -20.91
N SER A 19 40.98 -47.42 -20.15
CA SER A 19 42.23 -47.60 -19.37
C SER A 19 42.68 -46.31 -18.63
N ASP A 20 42.82 -46.46 -17.32
CA ASP A 20 43.90 -46.02 -16.43
C ASP A 20 44.74 -44.73 -16.67
N SER A 21 44.76 -43.90 -15.62
CA SER A 21 45.95 -43.56 -14.80
C SER A 21 46.32 -42.06 -14.63
N ALA A 22 46.76 -41.81 -13.38
CA ALA A 22 47.75 -40.84 -12.93
C ALA A 22 47.26 -39.47 -12.43
N ALA A 23 47.11 -39.44 -11.10
CA ALA A 23 47.23 -38.27 -10.24
C ALA A 23 48.61 -37.59 -10.36
N LYS A 24 48.65 -36.26 -10.17
CA LYS A 24 49.81 -35.60 -9.56
C LYS A 24 49.41 -34.32 -8.80
N LYS A 25 49.52 -34.41 -7.48
CA LYS A 25 49.72 -33.29 -6.53
C LYS A 25 50.97 -32.50 -6.90
N VAL A 26 50.94 -31.17 -6.71
CA VAL A 26 52.06 -30.43 -6.12
C VAL A 26 51.49 -29.37 -5.18
N SER A 27 52.05 -29.34 -3.98
CA SER A 27 51.73 -28.47 -2.85
C SER A 27 52.89 -27.51 -2.57
N THR A 28 52.55 -26.37 -1.96
CA THR A 28 53.28 -25.60 -0.91
C THR A 28 54.63 -24.95 -1.20
N SER A 29 54.74 -23.65 -0.88
CA SER A 29 55.49 -23.20 0.31
C SER A 29 55.27 -21.71 0.63
N GLU A 30 55.14 -21.43 1.93
CA GLU A 30 55.10 -20.15 2.63
C GLU A 30 56.40 -19.32 2.49
N ASN A 31 56.32 -18.00 2.71
CA ASN A 31 57.11 -17.33 3.74
C ASN A 31 56.65 -15.88 4.00
N ASP A 32 56.61 -15.56 5.30
CA ASP A 32 56.28 -14.29 5.94
C ASP A 32 57.26 -13.15 5.61
N SER A 33 56.74 -11.90 5.62
CA SER A 33 57.39 -10.81 6.36
C SER A 33 56.43 -9.65 6.64
N VAL A 34 56.34 -9.32 7.91
CA VAL A 34 55.67 -8.17 8.55
C VAL A 34 56.24 -6.83 8.07
N ASN A 35 55.37 -5.84 7.83
CA ASN A 35 55.65 -4.46 8.21
C ASN A 35 54.36 -3.62 8.31
N ASP A 36 54.18 -3.03 9.50
CA ASP A 36 53.20 -2.02 9.86
C ASP A 36 53.34 -0.74 9.01
N THR A 37 52.24 -0.26 8.44
CA THR A 37 51.97 1.19 8.37
C THR A 37 50.49 1.49 8.09
N LYS A 38 49.91 2.28 8.99
CA LYS A 38 48.53 2.82 9.00
C LYS A 38 48.21 3.61 7.71
N PRO A 39 47.01 3.49 7.10
CA PRO A 39 46.61 4.38 6.01
C PRO A 39 46.01 5.69 6.54
N GLN A 40 46.52 6.82 6.04
CA GLN A 40 45.91 8.15 6.15
C GLN A 40 44.78 8.30 5.12
N SER A 41 43.75 9.07 5.50
CA SER A 41 42.51 9.34 4.77
C SER A 41 42.69 10.02 3.41
N THR A 42 42.07 9.46 2.37
CA THR A 42 42.01 10.02 1.01
C THR A 42 40.74 10.83 0.70
N ASP A 43 39.86 11.05 1.69
CA ASP A 43 38.55 11.69 1.45
C ASP A 43 38.56 13.23 1.42
N GLU A 44 39.70 13.87 1.68
CA GLU A 44 39.74 15.35 1.77
C GLU A 44 40.29 16.05 0.52
N ILE A 45 40.84 15.31 -0.45
CA ILE A 45 41.46 15.88 -1.66
C ILE A 45 40.52 15.87 -2.88
N VAL A 46 39.45 15.07 -2.86
CA VAL A 46 38.50 14.97 -3.99
C VAL A 46 37.43 16.09 -3.95
N ASN A 47 37.04 16.55 -2.76
CA ASN A 47 35.95 17.53 -2.62
C ASN A 47 36.31 18.97 -3.05
N ASN A 48 37.59 19.35 -3.06
CA ASN A 48 37.99 20.70 -3.47
C ASN A 48 38.21 20.84 -4.99
N LYS A 49 38.18 19.73 -5.76
CA LYS A 49 38.37 19.78 -7.22
C LYS A 49 37.06 19.90 -8.00
N ILE A 50 35.94 19.50 -7.40
CA ILE A 50 34.60 19.50 -8.03
C ILE A 50 33.95 20.88 -7.93
N LEU A 51 34.29 21.68 -6.91
CA LEU A 51 33.71 23.01 -6.69
C LEU A 51 34.28 24.09 -7.64
N ASP A 52 35.52 23.93 -8.10
CA ASP A 52 36.18 24.87 -9.02
C ASP A 52 35.79 24.67 -10.51
N GLU A 53 35.23 23.50 -10.87
CA GLU A 53 34.73 23.26 -12.24
C GLU A 53 33.31 23.77 -12.48
N PHE A 54 32.49 23.95 -11.43
CA PHE A 54 31.12 24.44 -11.55
C PHE A 54 31.00 25.95 -11.77
N THR A 55 32.02 26.73 -11.39
CA THR A 55 32.01 28.20 -11.56
C THR A 55 32.50 28.67 -12.93
N ASN A 56 33.15 27.80 -13.74
CA ASN A 56 33.78 28.18 -15.00
C ASN A 56 33.04 27.75 -16.29
N ARG A 57 31.85 27.13 -16.20
CA ARG A 57 31.08 26.66 -17.38
C ARG A 57 29.85 27.47 -17.77
N ASN A 58 29.54 28.56 -17.07
CA ASN A 58 28.36 29.39 -17.39
C ASN A 58 28.59 30.50 -18.43
N ASP A 59 29.70 30.46 -19.17
CA ASP A 59 30.02 31.48 -20.16
C ASP A 59 30.51 30.84 -21.47
N LYS A 60 29.57 30.33 -22.29
CA LYS A 60 29.59 30.31 -23.77
C LYS A 60 28.46 29.47 -24.40
N THR A 61 27.53 30.19 -25.05
CA THR A 61 26.82 29.85 -26.33
C THR A 61 25.97 28.55 -26.38
N HIS A 62 24.66 28.61 -26.71
CA HIS A 62 24.19 28.93 -28.06
C HIS A 62 22.79 29.58 -28.13
N LYS A 63 22.71 30.60 -28.99
CA LYS A 63 21.51 31.25 -29.53
C LYS A 63 20.92 30.39 -30.66
N LEU A 64 19.59 30.32 -30.73
CA LEU A 64 18.84 30.29 -32.01
C LEU A 64 17.52 31.06 -31.87
N LYS A 65 17.35 32.05 -32.77
CA LYS A 65 16.20 32.95 -32.97
C LYS A 65 15.08 32.15 -33.68
N ARG A 66 13.78 32.41 -33.52
CA ARG A 66 12.92 33.53 -33.99
C ARG A 66 11.46 33.01 -33.76
N SER A 67 10.39 33.75 -33.48
CA SER A 67 9.94 35.02 -34.03
C SER A 67 8.87 35.70 -33.16
N GLU A 68 8.96 37.03 -33.10
CA GLU A 68 8.02 37.97 -32.50
C GLU A 68 6.65 38.00 -33.19
N ARG A 69 5.58 38.14 -32.40
CA ARG A 69 4.45 39.01 -32.75
C ARG A 69 4.00 39.79 -31.53
N ILE A 70 4.20 41.10 -31.62
CA ILE A 70 3.77 42.14 -30.70
C ILE A 70 2.32 42.50 -31.01
N SER A 71 1.48 42.61 -29.99
CA SER A 71 0.44 43.64 -29.96
C SER A 71 0.26 44.18 -28.54
N ASN A 72 0.55 45.47 -28.42
CA ASN A 72 0.46 46.30 -27.22
C ASN A 72 -0.99 46.56 -26.79
N ALA A 73 -1.25 46.58 -25.48
CA ALA A 73 -2.04 47.62 -24.84
C ALA A 73 -1.64 47.75 -23.35
N ARG A 74 -1.33 48.98 -22.94
CA ARG A 74 -0.80 49.40 -21.63
C ARG A 74 -1.93 49.88 -20.68
N PRO A 75 -1.62 50.17 -19.41
CA PRO A 75 -2.51 49.96 -18.26
C PRO A 75 -3.15 51.25 -17.73
N GLY A 76 -4.20 51.10 -16.93
CA GLY A 76 -4.82 52.19 -16.17
C GLY A 76 -5.09 51.78 -14.72
N SER A 77 -4.25 52.28 -13.82
CA SER A 77 -4.51 52.41 -12.38
C SER A 77 -5.59 53.45 -12.10
N ILE A 78 -6.38 53.31 -11.03
CA ILE A 78 -6.61 54.33 -9.99
C ILE A 78 -7.43 53.74 -8.83
N SER A 79 -7.02 54.17 -7.65
CA SER A 79 -7.43 53.87 -6.28
C SER A 79 -8.72 54.55 -5.80
N ALA A 80 -9.24 54.00 -4.68
CA ALA A 80 -9.82 54.70 -3.51
C ALA A 80 -11.30 55.18 -3.53
N ASP A 81 -12.10 54.39 -2.82
CA ASP A 81 -12.85 54.75 -1.59
C ASP A 81 -14.25 55.41 -1.58
N LEU A 82 -15.01 54.90 -0.61
CA LEU A 82 -16.22 55.40 0.09
C LEU A 82 -17.62 55.42 -0.58
N ASN A 83 -18.38 54.38 -0.21
CA ASN A 83 -19.59 54.39 0.64
C ASN A 83 -20.92 55.06 0.22
N GLN A 84 -21.94 54.17 0.26
CA GLN A 84 -23.37 54.33 0.60
C GLN A 84 -24.33 54.96 -0.42
N THR A 85 -25.22 54.14 -1.00
CA THR A 85 -26.61 53.98 -0.51
C THR A 85 -27.40 52.88 -1.25
N LYS A 86 -28.08 52.01 -0.47
CA LYS A 86 -29.39 51.32 -0.67
C LYS A 86 -30.00 51.42 -2.08
N LYS A 87 -30.54 50.38 -2.74
CA LYS A 87 -31.55 49.40 -2.27
C LYS A 87 -31.86 48.36 -3.39
N LYS A 88 -32.11 47.11 -2.98
CA LYS A 88 -33.06 46.09 -3.52
C LYS A 88 -32.76 45.24 -4.79
N SER A 89 -32.92 43.93 -4.53
CA SER A 89 -33.31 42.79 -5.41
C SER A 89 -32.14 42.13 -6.16
N SER A 90 -31.88 40.81 -6.12
CA SER A 90 -32.65 39.63 -5.64
C SER A 90 -31.78 38.36 -5.72
N SER A 91 -31.97 37.40 -4.77
CA SER A 91 -31.99 35.91 -4.89
C SER A 91 -30.89 35.16 -5.68
N ASN A 92 -30.32 34.00 -5.29
CA ASN A 92 -30.64 32.97 -4.30
C ASN A 92 -29.42 32.00 -4.20
N SER A 93 -28.87 31.74 -3.00
CA SER A 93 -28.21 30.46 -2.66
C SER A 93 -27.99 30.36 -1.13
N SER A 94 -28.95 29.81 -0.40
CA SER A 94 -28.76 29.27 0.96
C SER A 94 -30.07 28.67 1.47
N HIS A 95 -30.46 27.54 0.90
CA HIS A 95 -31.55 26.74 1.46
C HIS A 95 -31.24 25.26 1.30
N GLN A 96 -30.31 24.74 2.10
CA GLN A 96 -30.27 23.31 2.40
C GLN A 96 -29.56 22.93 3.71
N THR A 97 -29.38 23.86 4.64
CA THR A 97 -28.78 23.59 5.97
C THR A 97 -29.64 24.04 7.15
N ASP A 98 -30.72 24.79 6.93
CA ASP A 98 -31.59 25.28 8.01
C ASP A 98 -32.84 24.42 8.26
N SER A 99 -33.16 23.46 7.38
CA SER A 99 -34.37 22.62 7.51
C SER A 99 -34.20 21.37 8.40
N ILE A 100 -32.96 20.97 8.70
CA ILE A 100 -32.67 19.78 9.53
C ILE A 100 -32.60 20.18 11.02
N THR A 101 -32.08 21.36 11.33
CA THR A 101 -31.93 21.91 12.68
C THR A 101 -33.27 22.36 13.29
N GLU A 102 -34.20 22.89 12.48
CA GLU A 102 -35.56 23.21 12.96
C GLU A 102 -36.40 21.95 13.26
N ASN A 103 -36.19 20.86 12.53
CA ASN A 103 -36.97 19.63 12.67
C ASN A 103 -36.61 18.85 13.95
N ILE A 104 -35.34 18.88 14.37
CA ILE A 104 -34.88 18.25 15.62
C ILE A 104 -35.34 19.06 16.84
N THR A 105 -35.24 20.39 16.76
CA THR A 105 -35.65 21.27 17.87
C THR A 105 -37.15 21.18 18.12
N THR A 106 -37.95 21.09 17.06
CA THR A 106 -39.41 20.92 17.15
C THR A 106 -39.79 19.55 17.73
N LYS A 107 -39.09 18.47 17.37
CA LYS A 107 -39.32 17.13 17.94
C LYS A 107 -38.96 17.04 19.42
N ILE A 108 -37.87 17.69 19.86
CA ILE A 108 -37.48 17.76 21.28
C ILE A 108 -38.52 18.53 22.09
N LEU A 109 -39.07 19.61 21.53
CA LEU A 109 -40.09 20.43 22.19
C LEU A 109 -41.44 19.69 22.30
N MET A 110 -41.85 18.96 21.26
CA MET A 110 -43.04 18.09 21.32
C MET A 110 -42.88 16.95 22.32
N PHE A 111 -41.70 16.34 22.43
CA PHE A 111 -41.44 15.27 23.42
C PHE A 111 -41.49 15.81 24.86
N ARG A 112 -40.97 17.02 25.09
CA ARG A 112 -41.11 17.72 26.39
C ARG A 112 -42.56 18.08 26.72
N GLU A 113 -43.35 18.52 25.73
CA GLU A 113 -44.77 18.79 25.93
C GLU A 113 -45.55 17.50 26.24
N GLN A 114 -45.27 16.39 25.55
CA GLN A 114 -45.91 15.09 25.83
C GLN A 114 -45.60 14.59 27.24
N LEU A 115 -44.36 14.69 27.70
CA LEU A 115 -43.98 14.36 29.08
C LEU A 115 -44.68 15.29 30.10
N SER A 116 -44.85 16.57 29.79
CA SER A 116 -45.57 17.51 30.66
C SER A 116 -47.08 17.23 30.73
N ARG A 117 -47.70 16.74 29.64
CA ARG A 117 -49.12 16.38 29.58
C ARG A 117 -49.40 15.05 30.27
N VAL A 118 -48.47 14.09 30.22
CA VAL A 118 -48.52 12.86 31.03
C VAL A 118 -48.37 13.18 32.52
N SER A 119 -47.56 14.18 32.88
CA SER A 119 -47.43 14.64 34.26
C SER A 119 -48.64 15.43 34.78
N LYS A 120 -49.41 16.11 33.92
CA LYS A 120 -50.56 16.96 34.32
C LYS A 120 -51.92 16.26 34.29
N ASN A 121 -52.07 15.16 33.56
CA ASN A 121 -53.33 14.39 33.52
C ASN A 121 -53.51 13.39 34.68
N ASN A 122 -52.61 13.41 35.68
CA ASN A 122 -52.73 12.60 36.91
C ASN A 122 -53.15 13.40 38.16
N GLU A 123 -53.59 14.65 38.01
CA GLU A 123 -54.21 15.41 39.13
C GLU A 123 -55.72 15.20 39.19
N GLU A 124 -56.16 13.99 39.52
CA GLU A 124 -57.50 13.80 40.12
C GLU A 124 -57.49 14.23 41.59
N LYS A 125 -58.45 15.09 41.94
CA LYS A 125 -58.68 15.62 43.30
C LYS A 125 -58.81 14.48 44.34
N PRO A 126 -58.26 14.64 45.56
CA PRO A 126 -58.29 13.59 46.57
C PRO A 126 -59.69 13.46 47.19
N SER A 127 -60.39 12.38 46.88
CA SER A 127 -61.52 11.93 47.72
C SER A 127 -60.97 11.33 49.02
N LYS A 128 -61.44 11.86 50.16
CA LYS A 128 -61.08 11.35 51.50
C LYS A 128 -61.62 9.92 51.68
N LYS A 129 -60.81 8.91 51.38
CA LYS A 129 -61.02 7.53 51.85
C LYS A 129 -59.73 6.97 52.45
N LYS A 130 -59.88 6.36 53.62
CA LYS A 130 -58.86 5.98 54.61
C LYS A 130 -57.60 5.38 53.96
N LYS A 131 -56.44 6.02 54.15
CA LYS A 131 -55.12 5.42 53.90
C LYS A 131 -54.96 4.20 54.81
N ARG A 132 -55.27 3.00 54.30
CA ARG A 132 -54.62 1.77 54.79
C ARG A 132 -53.16 1.88 54.35
N LYS A 133 -52.33 2.47 55.20
CA LYS A 133 -50.87 2.32 55.11
C LYS A 133 -50.62 0.82 55.32
N LEU A 134 -50.46 0.04 54.23
CA LEU A 134 -49.74 -1.22 54.36
C LEU A 134 -48.32 -0.82 54.77
N PRO A 135 -47.84 -1.19 55.96
CA PRO A 135 -46.45 -0.96 56.29
C PRO A 135 -45.69 -2.01 55.49
N PHE A 136 -45.23 -1.66 54.28
CA PHE A 136 -44.14 -2.41 53.67
C PHE A 136 -42.86 -2.06 54.46
N ARG A 137 -42.81 -2.51 55.72
CA ARG A 137 -41.60 -2.55 56.51
C ARG A 137 -40.82 -3.71 55.96
N LEU A 138 -40.06 -3.42 54.92
CA LEU A 138 -39.03 -4.32 54.44
C LEU A 138 -38.16 -4.65 55.66
N THR A 139 -38.21 -5.90 56.11
CA THR A 139 -37.32 -6.38 57.17
C THR A 139 -35.88 -6.17 56.72
N TYR A 140 -34.92 -6.12 57.67
CA TYR A 140 -33.51 -5.96 57.34
C TYR A 140 -33.05 -6.97 56.27
N LYS A 141 -33.62 -8.18 56.25
CA LYS A 141 -33.41 -9.22 55.22
C LYS A 141 -33.87 -8.80 53.81
N GLY A 142 -34.98 -8.08 53.69
CA GLY A 142 -35.45 -7.57 52.40
C GLY A 142 -34.63 -6.37 51.91
N TRP A 143 -34.10 -5.54 52.81
CA TRP A 143 -33.13 -4.49 52.44
C TRP A 143 -31.81 -5.09 51.95
N ILE A 144 -31.33 -6.16 52.58
CA ILE A 144 -30.16 -6.91 52.10
C ILE A 144 -30.40 -7.45 50.68
N LEU A 145 -31.60 -7.99 50.41
CA LEU A 145 -31.95 -8.50 49.08
C LEU A 145 -31.97 -7.38 48.02
N VAL A 146 -32.57 -6.23 48.32
CA VAL A 146 -32.62 -5.07 47.39
C VAL A 146 -31.22 -4.53 47.12
N VAL A 147 -30.39 -4.35 48.16
CA VAL A 147 -29.00 -3.90 48.00
C VAL A 147 -28.18 -4.91 47.21
N SER A 148 -28.41 -6.21 47.43
CA SER A 148 -27.72 -7.26 46.67
C SER A 148 -28.13 -7.23 45.19
N VAL A 149 -29.42 -7.09 44.88
CA VAL A 149 -29.90 -6.98 43.49
C VAL A 149 -29.35 -5.73 42.79
N ILE A 150 -29.33 -4.59 43.48
CA ILE A 150 -28.71 -3.36 42.96
C ILE A 150 -27.20 -3.58 42.77
N GLY A 151 -26.52 -4.24 43.70
CA GLY A 151 -25.11 -4.60 43.58
C GLY A 151 -24.83 -5.50 42.38
N PHE A 152 -25.65 -6.53 42.14
CA PHE A 152 -25.55 -7.39 40.97
C PHE A 152 -25.86 -6.65 39.66
N LEU A 153 -26.84 -5.73 39.66
CA LEU A 153 -27.13 -4.89 38.50
C LEU A 153 -25.98 -3.92 38.20
N CYS A 154 -25.42 -3.27 39.23
CA CYS A 154 -24.25 -2.41 39.08
C CYS A 154 -23.02 -3.19 38.62
N LEU A 155 -22.80 -4.41 39.13
CA LEU A 155 -21.72 -5.29 38.70
C LEU A 155 -21.93 -5.76 37.25
N GLY A 156 -23.16 -6.13 36.87
CA GLY A 156 -23.50 -6.49 35.50
C GLY A 156 -23.35 -5.33 34.52
N PHE A 157 -23.76 -4.11 34.94
CA PHE A 157 -23.59 -2.89 34.16
C PHE A 157 -22.11 -2.53 34.03
N TYR A 158 -21.33 -2.61 35.12
CA TYR A 158 -19.88 -2.43 35.09
C TYR A 158 -19.22 -3.45 34.17
N LEU A 159 -19.50 -4.74 34.33
CA LEU A 159 -18.93 -5.79 33.46
C LEU A 159 -19.33 -5.65 31.99
N PHE A 160 -20.49 -5.09 31.68
CA PHE A 160 -20.93 -4.82 30.31
C PHE A 160 -20.20 -3.62 29.69
N PHE A 161 -20.06 -2.51 30.43
CA PHE A 161 -19.35 -1.31 29.98
C PHE A 161 -17.82 -1.40 30.10
N SER A 162 -17.30 -2.31 30.92
CA SER A 162 -15.87 -2.61 31.03
C SER A 162 -15.41 -3.66 30.01
N ARG A 163 -16.29 -4.18 29.14
CA ARG A 163 -15.82 -5.00 28.02
C ARG A 163 -15.02 -4.09 27.07
N PRO A 164 -13.79 -4.47 26.72
CA PRO A 164 -13.00 -3.68 25.78
C PRO A 164 -13.77 -3.55 24.47
N THR A 165 -13.96 -2.31 24.04
CA THR A 165 -14.61 -1.98 22.78
C THR A 165 -13.75 -2.46 21.60
N PRO A 166 -14.30 -2.56 20.39
CA PRO A 166 -13.49 -2.84 19.19
C PRO A 166 -12.32 -1.86 19.01
N ILE A 167 -12.45 -0.63 19.51
CA ILE A 167 -11.40 0.39 19.49
C ILE A 167 -10.30 0.06 20.50
N ASP A 168 -10.65 -0.38 21.70
CA ASP A 168 -9.67 -0.77 22.74
C ASP A 168 -8.84 -2.00 22.32
N ARG A 169 -9.32 -2.78 21.36
CA ARG A 169 -8.63 -3.95 20.81
C ARG A 169 -7.66 -3.63 19.67
N LEU A 170 -7.63 -2.40 19.16
CA LEU A 170 -6.75 -1.99 18.05
C LEU A 170 -5.24 -2.10 18.37
N SER A 171 -4.89 -2.18 19.65
CA SER A 171 -3.51 -2.35 20.13
C SER A 171 -3.18 -3.78 20.52
N LEU A 172 -4.15 -4.70 20.53
CA LEU A 172 -3.93 -6.09 20.90
C LEU A 172 -3.69 -6.91 19.65
N THR A 173 -2.71 -7.81 19.72
CA THR A 173 -2.49 -8.80 18.67
C THR A 173 -3.43 -10.00 18.83
N TYR A 174 -3.55 -10.82 17.79
CA TYR A 174 -4.25 -12.08 17.88
C TYR A 174 -3.64 -13.00 18.94
N LEU A 175 -2.30 -13.07 19.00
CA LEU A 175 -1.54 -13.83 19.98
C LEU A 175 -1.87 -13.42 21.44
N ASP A 176 -2.06 -12.11 21.68
CA ASP A 176 -2.46 -11.59 23.00
C ASP A 176 -3.84 -12.08 23.46
N ASN A 177 -4.72 -12.42 22.52
CA ASN A 177 -6.07 -12.90 22.80
C ASN A 177 -6.19 -14.44 22.75
N LEU A 178 -5.24 -15.12 22.12
CA LEU A 178 -5.25 -16.58 21.96
C LEU A 178 -5.12 -17.29 23.32
N SER A 179 -5.93 -18.31 23.57
CA SER A 179 -5.90 -19.10 24.80
C SER A 179 -5.03 -20.33 24.63
N LYS A 180 -4.38 -20.79 25.71
CA LYS A 180 -3.64 -22.06 25.68
C LYS A 180 -4.55 -23.25 25.37
N ASP A 181 -5.80 -23.20 25.82
CA ASP A 181 -6.77 -24.28 25.65
C ASP A 181 -7.36 -24.37 24.24
N SER A 182 -7.14 -23.36 23.38
CA SER A 182 -7.65 -23.36 22.00
C SER A 182 -6.64 -23.86 20.97
N LEU A 183 -5.39 -24.15 21.38
CA LEU A 183 -4.35 -24.66 20.50
C LEU A 183 -4.70 -26.06 19.97
N GLY A 184 -4.86 -26.19 18.65
CA GLY A 184 -5.09 -27.45 17.96
C GLY A 184 -3.82 -28.22 17.61
N VAL A 185 -2.64 -27.66 17.89
CA VAL A 185 -1.35 -28.32 17.68
C VAL A 185 -0.52 -28.38 18.96
N GLU A 186 0.29 -29.42 19.08
CA GLU A 186 1.33 -29.47 20.08
C GLU A 186 2.49 -28.56 19.66
N LEU A 187 2.68 -27.48 20.44
CA LEU A 187 3.76 -26.52 20.22
C LEU A 187 5.09 -27.09 20.72
N GLN A 188 6.13 -26.98 19.90
CA GLN A 188 7.47 -27.44 20.21
C GLN A 188 8.37 -26.26 20.63
N SER A 189 9.29 -26.50 21.56
CA SER A 189 10.30 -25.52 21.97
C SER A 189 11.60 -25.61 21.15
N THR A 190 11.82 -26.72 20.46
CA THR A 190 13.07 -27.01 19.74
C THR A 190 12.78 -27.73 18.42
N PHE A 191 13.50 -27.39 17.36
CA PHE A 191 13.36 -28.00 16.04
C PHE A 191 14.72 -28.45 15.51
N ALA A 192 14.82 -29.69 15.04
CA ALA A 192 16.09 -30.23 14.53
C ALA A 192 16.50 -29.60 13.19
N ASP A 193 15.52 -29.39 12.31
CA ASP A 193 15.71 -28.86 10.97
C ASP A 193 15.30 -27.39 10.94
N THR A 194 16.29 -26.50 10.76
CA THR A 194 16.06 -25.04 10.74
C THR A 194 16.62 -24.39 9.48
N TYR A 195 16.02 -23.27 9.08
CA TYR A 195 16.46 -22.46 7.96
C TYR A 195 16.58 -21.00 8.42
N GLN A 196 17.78 -20.42 8.28
CA GLN A 196 18.02 -19.04 8.67
C GLN A 196 17.66 -18.10 7.52
N ILE A 197 16.89 -17.06 7.83
CA ILE A 197 16.68 -15.90 6.95
C ILE A 197 17.40 -14.69 7.54
N SER A 198 17.75 -13.74 6.69
CA SER A 198 18.46 -12.51 7.10
C SER A 198 17.70 -11.24 6.77
N ASP A 199 16.72 -11.30 5.86
CA ASP A 199 16.01 -10.11 5.41
C ASP A 199 14.61 -10.43 4.87
N TYR A 200 13.82 -9.38 4.65
CA TYR A 200 12.49 -9.43 4.06
C TYR A 200 12.16 -8.15 3.28
N THR A 201 11.18 -8.26 2.38
CA THR A 201 10.59 -7.11 1.69
C THR A 201 9.06 -7.21 1.75
N LEU A 202 8.42 -6.05 1.80
CA LEU A 202 6.98 -5.91 1.59
C LEU A 202 6.76 -5.04 0.35
N TYR A 203 5.91 -5.48 -0.56
CA TYR A 203 5.55 -4.74 -1.78
C TYR A 203 4.06 -4.88 -2.07
N GLY A 204 3.33 -3.77 -2.00
CA GLY A 204 1.87 -3.83 -1.95
C GLY A 204 1.45 -4.53 -0.66
N GLU A 205 0.93 -5.75 -0.77
CA GLU A 205 0.61 -6.64 0.36
C GLU A 205 1.43 -7.94 0.36
N THR A 206 2.43 -8.05 -0.50
CA THR A 206 3.20 -9.28 -0.66
C THR A 206 4.42 -9.26 0.25
N LEU A 207 4.56 -10.27 1.10
CA LEU A 207 5.74 -10.52 1.91
C LEU A 207 6.67 -11.51 1.20
N SER A 208 7.92 -11.11 1.00
CA SER A 208 9.00 -12.01 0.57
C SER A 208 10.08 -12.07 1.63
N LEU A 209 10.60 -13.27 1.87
CA LEU A 209 11.71 -13.54 2.79
C LEU A 209 12.96 -13.84 1.98
N TYR A 210 14.13 -13.52 2.54
CA TYR A 210 15.42 -13.72 1.89
C TYR A 210 16.40 -14.42 2.83
N ASN A 211 17.13 -15.39 2.30
CA ASN A 211 18.21 -16.03 3.04
C ASN A 211 19.32 -15.03 3.40
N SER A 212 19.65 -14.15 2.44
CA SER A 212 20.64 -13.07 2.60
C SER A 212 19.99 -11.68 2.59
N ARG A 213 20.78 -10.62 2.82
CA ARG A 213 20.30 -9.25 2.66
C ARG A 213 19.77 -9.04 1.24
N TYR A 214 18.58 -8.46 1.11
CA TYR A 214 17.95 -8.21 -0.18
C TYR A 214 18.86 -7.35 -1.07
N GLN A 215 19.08 -7.83 -2.30
CA GLN A 215 19.83 -7.13 -3.33
C GLN A 215 19.18 -7.40 -4.69
N ASN A 216 18.80 -6.33 -5.39
CA ASN A 216 18.29 -6.36 -6.75
C ASN A 216 19.29 -7.01 -7.73
N GLY A 217 18.76 -7.79 -8.67
CA GLY A 217 19.54 -8.51 -9.69
C GLY A 217 20.31 -9.71 -9.15
N ILE A 218 20.34 -9.93 -7.83
CA ILE A 218 20.98 -11.07 -7.20
C ILE A 218 19.91 -12.08 -6.80
N ARG A 219 20.02 -13.29 -7.35
CA ARG A 219 19.10 -14.38 -7.01
C ARG A 219 19.37 -14.87 -5.59
N ASP A 220 18.37 -14.77 -4.73
CA ASP A 220 18.42 -15.34 -3.37
C ASP A 220 18.18 -16.86 -3.37
N ASP A 221 18.68 -17.54 -2.35
CA ASP A 221 18.54 -18.99 -2.20
C ASP A 221 17.09 -19.46 -1.96
N LEU A 222 16.20 -18.56 -1.53
CA LEU A 222 14.76 -18.84 -1.43
C LEU A 222 14.02 -18.76 -2.78
N TYR A 223 14.67 -18.32 -3.85
CA TYR A 223 14.10 -18.34 -5.19
C TYR A 223 13.68 -19.76 -5.61
N GLY A 224 12.42 -19.90 -6.03
CA GLY A 224 11.82 -21.17 -6.45
C GLY A 224 11.49 -22.14 -5.32
N ARG A 225 11.69 -21.75 -4.06
CA ARG A 225 11.38 -22.59 -2.90
C ARG A 225 9.95 -22.36 -2.42
N ASN A 226 9.40 -23.39 -1.81
CA ASN A 226 8.11 -23.33 -1.15
C ASN A 226 8.26 -22.89 0.30
N VAL A 227 7.43 -21.94 0.72
CA VAL A 227 7.25 -21.53 2.10
C VAL A 227 5.90 -22.05 2.58
N LEU A 228 5.92 -22.70 3.74
CA LEU A 228 4.74 -23.25 4.39
C LEU A 228 4.44 -22.42 5.64
N LEU A 229 3.19 -21.97 5.75
CA LEU A 229 2.62 -21.41 6.97
C LEU A 229 1.75 -22.45 7.64
N ARG A 230 1.96 -22.69 8.93
CA ARG A 230 1.13 -23.57 9.73
C ARG A 230 0.44 -22.79 10.84
N ASN A 231 -0.89 -22.75 10.83
CA ASN A 231 -1.67 -22.11 11.89
C ASN A 231 -1.57 -22.95 13.18
N ILE A 232 -1.18 -22.34 14.30
CA ILE A 232 -1.02 -23.07 15.57
C ILE A 232 -2.34 -23.38 16.27
N GLU A 233 -3.40 -22.65 15.95
CA GLU A 233 -4.72 -22.90 16.53
C GLU A 233 -5.44 -24.01 15.76
N THR A 234 -5.47 -23.96 14.44
CA THR A 234 -6.24 -24.93 13.63
C THR A 234 -5.40 -26.09 13.11
N GLY A 235 -4.08 -25.90 12.98
CA GLY A 235 -3.19 -26.84 12.30
C GLY A 235 -3.18 -26.73 10.78
N ASP A 236 -3.98 -25.81 10.21
CA ASP A 236 -4.08 -25.61 8.77
C ASP A 236 -2.75 -25.16 8.15
N GLN A 237 -2.54 -25.58 6.91
CA GLN A 237 -1.28 -25.42 6.20
C GLN A 237 -1.50 -24.69 4.87
N LEU A 238 -0.80 -23.57 4.69
CA LEU A 238 -0.83 -22.76 3.48
C LEU A 238 0.57 -22.77 2.85
N THR A 239 0.68 -23.09 1.57
CA THR A 239 1.96 -23.16 0.87
C THR A 239 2.03 -22.13 -0.24
N TYR A 240 3.13 -21.39 -0.30
CA TYR A 240 3.42 -20.38 -1.30
C TYR A 240 4.78 -20.66 -1.94
N THR A 241 4.94 -20.31 -3.22
CA THR A 241 6.21 -20.43 -3.93
C THR A 241 6.80 -19.05 -4.19
N PHE A 242 8.06 -18.84 -3.81
CA PHE A 242 8.73 -17.56 -4.06
C PHE A 242 9.30 -17.54 -5.48
N ALA A 243 8.65 -16.80 -6.38
CA ALA A 243 9.03 -16.76 -7.80
C ALA A 243 10.03 -15.64 -8.14
N GLY A 244 10.58 -14.97 -7.14
CA GLY A 244 11.68 -13.99 -7.26
C GLY A 244 11.32 -12.58 -7.69
N ALA A 245 10.05 -12.31 -7.98
CA ALA A 245 9.55 -10.95 -8.14
C ALA A 245 8.94 -10.44 -6.83
N ALA A 246 8.91 -9.12 -6.67
CA ALA A 246 8.47 -8.45 -5.45
C ALA A 246 7.02 -8.77 -5.03
N ASP A 247 6.17 -9.09 -6.01
CA ASP A 247 4.77 -9.46 -5.88
C ASP A 247 4.53 -10.97 -6.02
N SER A 248 5.56 -11.78 -5.75
CA SER A 248 5.50 -13.24 -5.84
C SER A 248 6.00 -13.92 -4.57
N GLY A 249 5.31 -13.61 -3.48
CA GLY A 249 5.57 -14.11 -2.13
C GLY A 249 4.28 -14.51 -1.42
N ILE A 250 4.19 -14.22 -0.13
CA ILE A 250 3.00 -14.48 0.68
C ILE A 250 2.03 -13.29 0.55
N PRO A 251 0.83 -13.46 -0.04
CA PRO A 251 -0.18 -12.42 -0.11
C PRO A 251 -0.82 -12.23 1.27
N LEU A 252 -0.36 -11.23 2.03
CA LEU A 252 -0.78 -11.05 3.42
C LEU A 252 -2.27 -10.73 3.59
N GLY A 253 -2.91 -10.18 2.56
CA GLY A 253 -4.34 -9.87 2.54
C GLY A 253 -5.25 -11.11 2.51
N GLU A 254 -4.72 -12.26 2.12
CA GLU A 254 -5.47 -13.54 2.00
C GLU A 254 -5.33 -14.43 3.24
N LEU A 255 -4.50 -14.03 4.21
CA LEU A 255 -4.31 -14.80 5.43
C LEU A 255 -5.46 -14.55 6.41
N ASP A 256 -6.07 -15.64 6.86
CA ASP A 256 -7.02 -15.61 7.97
C ASP A 256 -6.33 -15.19 9.28
N ALA A 257 -7.12 -14.62 10.20
CA ALA A 257 -6.61 -14.25 11.52
C ALA A 257 -6.08 -15.48 12.28
N GLY A 258 -4.87 -15.37 12.82
CA GLY A 258 -4.18 -16.50 13.42
C GLY A 258 -2.72 -16.22 13.74
N VAL A 259 -2.06 -17.21 14.34
CA VAL A 259 -0.61 -17.22 14.55
C VAL A 259 -0.02 -18.36 13.73
N TYR A 260 0.93 -18.03 12.87
CA TYR A 260 1.51 -18.96 11.91
C TYR A 260 2.98 -19.21 12.22
N GLU A 261 3.33 -20.48 12.30
CA GLU A 261 4.71 -20.94 12.17
C GLU A 261 5.11 -20.90 10.70
N VAL A 262 6.34 -20.47 10.43
CA VAL A 262 6.91 -20.36 9.08
C VAL A 262 7.95 -21.46 8.84
N TYR A 263 7.84 -22.16 7.72
CA TYR A 263 8.75 -23.21 7.28
C TYR A 263 9.19 -22.96 5.85
N VAL A 264 10.43 -23.34 5.52
CA VAL A 264 10.93 -23.37 4.14
C VAL A 264 11.20 -24.82 3.76
N TYR A 265 10.74 -25.22 2.58
CA TYR A 265 11.10 -26.53 2.03
C TYR A 265 12.53 -26.51 1.47
N ASP A 266 13.36 -27.39 2.00
CA ASP A 266 14.65 -27.73 1.43
C ASP A 266 14.62 -29.16 0.90
N GLY A 267 14.42 -29.29 -0.41
CA GLY A 267 13.97 -30.55 -1.01
C GLY A 267 12.57 -30.91 -0.51
N PHE A 268 12.43 -32.07 0.13
CA PHE A 268 11.17 -32.55 0.72
C PHE A 268 11.08 -32.33 2.24
N THR A 269 12.09 -31.72 2.86
CA THR A 269 12.16 -31.53 4.30
C THR A 269 11.73 -30.10 4.66
N PRO A 270 10.64 -29.92 5.43
CA PRO A 270 10.28 -28.61 5.96
C PRO A 270 11.25 -28.22 7.07
N LYS A 271 11.89 -27.07 6.94
CA LYS A 271 12.82 -26.51 7.93
C LYS A 271 12.18 -25.31 8.61
N ARG A 272 12.17 -25.27 9.94
CA ARG A 272 11.59 -24.17 10.72
C ARG A 272 12.41 -22.90 10.49
N VAL A 273 11.75 -21.82 10.08
CA VAL A 273 12.43 -20.54 9.80
C VAL A 273 12.83 -19.87 11.11
N LYS A 274 14.07 -19.37 11.15
CA LYS A 274 14.63 -18.59 12.26
C LYS A 274 15.43 -17.38 11.78
N MET A 275 15.65 -16.43 12.68
CA MET A 275 16.59 -15.32 12.52
C MET A 275 17.78 -15.49 13.48
N ALA A 276 18.91 -14.87 13.15
CA ALA A 276 20.09 -14.92 14.02
C ALA A 276 19.83 -14.20 15.35
N ASP A 277 19.30 -12.98 15.25
CA ASP A 277 19.01 -12.11 16.39
C ASP A 277 17.50 -12.01 16.64
N GLU A 278 17.14 -11.51 17.82
CA GLU A 278 15.76 -11.14 18.12
C GLU A 278 15.30 -10.03 17.17
N PHE A 279 14.10 -10.20 16.62
CA PHE A 279 13.59 -9.33 15.57
C PHE A 279 12.09 -9.08 15.74
N HIS A 280 11.70 -7.82 15.61
CA HIS A 280 10.32 -7.35 15.64
C HIS A 280 10.13 -6.34 14.50
N ALA A 281 9.35 -6.70 13.49
CA ALA A 281 9.00 -5.77 12.41
C ALA A 281 7.96 -4.75 12.90
N ASP A 282 7.97 -3.56 12.29
CA ASP A 282 6.84 -2.65 12.40
C ASP A 282 5.56 -3.33 11.86
N PRO A 283 4.41 -3.21 12.56
CA PRO A 283 3.18 -3.84 12.12
C PRO A 283 2.73 -3.36 10.73
N PHE A 284 2.40 -4.30 9.86
CA PHE A 284 1.91 -4.03 8.52
C PHE A 284 0.39 -4.23 8.46
N THR A 285 -0.35 -3.22 8.02
CA THR A 285 -1.83 -3.30 7.91
C THR A 285 -2.23 -3.40 6.45
N THR A 286 -3.02 -4.40 6.05
CA THR A 286 -3.51 -4.63 4.68
C THR A 286 -4.61 -3.64 4.26
N ILE A 287 -4.95 -3.65 2.97
CA ILE A 287 -6.12 -3.01 2.36
C ILE A 287 -7.42 -3.50 3.00
N ARG A 288 -8.36 -2.58 3.11
CA ARG A 288 -9.72 -2.82 3.60
C ARG A 288 -10.46 -3.88 2.80
N ARG A 289 -10.98 -4.88 3.51
CA ARG A 289 -11.91 -5.91 3.00
C ARG A 289 -13.08 -6.02 3.97
N ASP A 290 -14.31 -5.90 3.48
CA ASP A 290 -15.52 -5.94 4.31
C ASP A 290 -15.48 -5.00 5.54
N LYS A 291 -14.97 -3.78 5.35
CA LYS A 291 -14.80 -2.75 6.40
C LYS A 291 -13.81 -3.13 7.52
N THR A 292 -13.00 -4.17 7.32
CA THR A 292 -11.95 -4.62 8.24
C THR A 292 -10.58 -4.60 7.54
N VAL A 293 -9.51 -4.68 8.32
CA VAL A 293 -8.13 -4.83 7.83
C VAL A 293 -7.43 -5.92 8.63
N SER A 294 -6.48 -6.59 8.00
CA SER A 294 -5.56 -7.50 8.67
C SER A 294 -4.29 -6.73 9.07
N THR A 295 -3.92 -6.79 10.33
CA THR A 295 -2.61 -6.32 10.81
C THR A 295 -1.72 -7.53 11.03
N VAL A 296 -0.59 -7.56 10.33
CA VAL A 296 0.42 -8.61 10.37
C VAL A 296 1.60 -8.12 11.18
N ASN A 297 1.95 -8.88 12.22
CA ASN A 297 3.18 -8.70 12.99
C ASN A 297 4.12 -9.85 12.65
N MET A 298 5.39 -9.53 12.47
CA MET A 298 6.43 -10.50 12.17
C MET A 298 7.48 -10.44 13.28
N ASP A 299 7.54 -11.50 14.05
CA ASP A 299 8.33 -11.58 15.28
C ASP A 299 9.20 -12.83 15.26
N ALA A 300 10.49 -12.68 15.55
CA ALA A 300 11.40 -13.79 15.79
C ALA A 300 12.08 -13.58 17.14
N SER A 301 11.60 -14.28 18.16
CA SER A 301 12.12 -14.19 19.52
C SER A 301 11.95 -15.54 20.24
N LYS A 302 12.84 -15.84 21.17
CA LYS A 302 12.72 -17.00 22.06
C LYS A 302 11.48 -16.92 22.95
N GLU A 303 10.97 -15.71 23.16
CA GLU A 303 9.87 -15.43 24.07
C GLU A 303 8.51 -15.29 23.39
N THR A 304 8.40 -15.41 22.05
CA THR A 304 7.13 -15.18 21.32
C THR A 304 5.98 -16.02 21.87
N LEU A 305 6.24 -17.27 22.29
CA LEU A 305 5.23 -18.18 22.85
C LEU A 305 5.22 -18.27 24.38
N LYS A 306 5.91 -17.36 25.09
CA LYS A 306 6.10 -17.39 26.55
C LYS A 306 4.78 -17.40 27.32
N LYS A 307 3.75 -16.76 26.78
CA LYS A 307 2.38 -16.77 27.33
C LYS A 307 1.80 -18.19 27.48
N PHE A 308 2.19 -19.11 26.60
CA PHE A 308 1.78 -20.52 26.66
C PHE A 308 2.68 -21.36 27.56
N GLY A 309 3.69 -20.75 28.21
CA GLY A 309 4.71 -21.41 29.01
C GLY A 309 5.79 -22.08 28.15
N ILE A 310 6.00 -21.60 26.93
CA ILE A 310 6.95 -22.14 25.96
C ILE A 310 8.00 -21.08 25.67
N GLU A 311 9.26 -21.41 25.92
CA GLU A 311 10.42 -20.62 25.54
C GLU A 311 11.21 -21.47 24.55
N THR A 312 11.51 -20.90 23.38
CA THR A 312 12.18 -21.64 22.31
C THR A 312 13.70 -21.53 22.43
N ASP A 313 14.41 -22.51 21.89
CA ASP A 313 15.89 -22.53 21.89
C ASP A 313 16.51 -21.48 20.96
N GLU A 314 15.79 -21.14 19.89
CA GLU A 314 16.19 -20.24 18.81
C GLU A 314 15.13 -19.16 18.56
N ASN A 315 15.51 -18.09 17.84
CA ASN A 315 14.61 -17.00 17.44
C ASN A 315 13.76 -17.44 16.23
N TYR A 316 12.76 -18.30 16.43
CA TYR A 316 11.89 -18.77 15.36
C TYR A 316 10.92 -17.68 14.89
N LEU A 317 10.70 -17.60 13.58
CA LEU A 317 9.84 -16.60 12.96
C LEU A 317 8.36 -16.98 13.11
N TYR A 318 7.53 -16.06 13.59
CA TYR A 318 6.08 -16.18 13.61
C TYR A 318 5.44 -15.02 12.85
N LEU A 319 4.34 -15.32 12.15
CA LEU A 319 3.45 -14.31 11.58
C LEU A 319 2.16 -14.29 12.40
N THR A 320 1.84 -13.15 13.01
CA THR A 320 0.59 -12.96 13.76
C THR A 320 -0.35 -12.06 12.97
N VAL A 321 -1.44 -12.62 12.46
CA VAL A 321 -2.44 -11.92 11.65
C VAL A 321 -3.64 -11.60 12.53
N THR A 322 -3.96 -10.31 12.65
CA THR A 322 -5.04 -9.81 13.50
C THR A 322 -6.05 -9.04 12.65
N SER A 323 -7.28 -9.55 12.55
CA SER A 323 -8.38 -8.79 11.95
C SER A 323 -8.87 -7.70 12.89
N SER A 324 -8.99 -6.47 12.40
CA SER A 324 -9.39 -5.31 13.19
C SER A 324 -10.09 -4.24 12.35
N LEU A 325 -10.66 -3.24 13.02
CA LEU A 325 -11.22 -2.08 12.31
C LEU A 325 -10.08 -1.22 11.71
N PRO A 326 -10.26 -0.66 10.51
CA PRO A 326 -9.25 0.18 9.89
C PRO A 326 -8.97 1.45 10.70
N LYS A 327 -7.69 1.79 10.82
CA LYS A 327 -7.26 3.08 11.38
C LYS A 327 -7.52 4.18 10.35
N VAL A 328 -8.16 5.27 10.77
CA VAL A 328 -8.52 6.41 9.90
C VAL A 328 -7.30 6.98 9.16
N LYS A 329 -6.12 7.00 9.78
CA LYS A 329 -4.91 7.57 9.17
C LYS A 329 -4.29 6.74 8.03
N ILE A 330 -4.65 5.45 7.93
CA ILE A 330 -4.05 4.53 6.95
C ILE A 330 -4.91 4.54 5.69
N ILE A 331 -4.32 4.79 4.53
CA ILE A 331 -5.02 4.76 3.24
C ILE A 331 -4.69 3.44 2.50
N ASP A 332 -5.56 3.03 1.60
CA ASP A 332 -5.36 1.82 0.79
C ASP A 332 -4.63 2.16 -0.52
N VAL A 333 -5.12 3.20 -1.21
CA VAL A 333 -4.61 3.64 -2.52
C VAL A 333 -4.28 5.13 -2.47
N MET A 334 -3.08 5.48 -2.93
CA MET A 334 -2.69 6.84 -3.28
C MET A 334 -2.79 7.00 -4.80
N ILE A 335 -3.56 7.98 -5.27
CA ILE A 335 -3.65 8.32 -6.70
C ILE A 335 -2.83 9.59 -6.95
N ASP A 336 -1.96 9.54 -7.94
CA ASP A 336 -1.04 10.62 -8.25
C ASP A 336 -1.31 11.19 -9.66
N PRO A 337 -2.02 12.33 -9.75
CA PRO A 337 -2.27 12.97 -11.03
C PRO A 337 -1.06 13.76 -11.52
N SER A 338 -0.62 13.52 -12.76
CA SER A 338 0.49 14.23 -13.41
C SER A 338 0.28 15.74 -13.55
N GLY A 339 1.31 16.45 -14.01
CA GLY A 339 1.36 17.91 -14.07
C GLY A 339 1.58 18.56 -12.70
N LEU A 340 1.96 19.84 -12.68
CA LEU A 340 2.34 20.59 -11.47
C LEU A 340 3.45 19.90 -10.66
N LEU A 341 4.51 19.45 -11.34
CA LEU A 341 5.67 18.87 -10.68
C LEU A 341 6.59 19.99 -10.20
N LYS A 342 6.92 19.99 -8.91
CA LYS A 342 7.91 20.91 -8.34
C LYS A 342 9.28 20.24 -8.25
N TYR A 343 10.29 20.85 -8.87
CA TYR A 343 11.68 20.45 -8.72
C TYR A 343 12.28 21.03 -7.43
N GLU A 344 12.74 20.19 -6.51
CA GLU A 344 13.26 20.65 -5.21
C GLU A 344 14.49 21.56 -5.34
N LEU A 345 15.42 21.21 -6.23
CA LEU A 345 16.70 21.93 -6.37
C LEU A 345 16.54 23.32 -6.99
N SER A 346 15.70 23.44 -8.03
CA SER A 346 15.51 24.70 -8.76
C SER A 346 14.30 25.50 -8.29
N SER A 347 13.40 24.88 -7.51
CA SER A 347 12.06 25.40 -7.22
C SER A 347 11.22 25.70 -8.47
N MET A 348 11.63 25.20 -9.64
CA MET A 348 10.87 25.29 -10.87
C MET A 348 9.63 24.42 -10.77
N VAL A 349 8.52 24.92 -11.31
CA VAL A 349 7.29 24.14 -11.48
C VAL A 349 7.15 23.80 -12.96
N GLU A 350 7.00 22.52 -13.25
CA GLU A 350 6.58 22.01 -14.53
C GLU A 350 5.07 21.83 -14.51
N GLU A 351 4.38 22.64 -15.32
CA GLU A 351 2.92 22.67 -15.34
C GLU A 351 2.31 21.41 -15.99
N GLY A 352 3.11 20.64 -16.72
CA GLY A 352 2.67 19.54 -17.59
C GLY A 352 2.27 20.04 -18.98
N TYR A 353 1.67 19.17 -19.78
CA TYR A 353 1.21 19.51 -21.12
C TYR A 353 0.01 20.46 -21.11
N ILE A 354 0.09 21.53 -21.91
CA ILE A 354 -0.97 22.53 -22.08
C ILE A 354 -1.17 22.83 -23.56
N SER A 355 -2.37 22.55 -24.06
CA SER A 355 -2.84 22.97 -25.38
C SER A 355 -4.23 23.59 -25.30
N GLU A 356 -4.71 24.14 -26.42
CA GLU A 356 -6.06 24.72 -26.49
C GLU A 356 -7.12 23.63 -26.25
N GLY A 357 -7.73 23.65 -25.06
CA GLY A 357 -8.79 22.71 -24.67
C GLY A 357 -8.32 21.43 -23.98
N PHE A 358 -7.01 21.20 -23.81
CA PHE A 358 -6.48 20.04 -23.10
C PHE A 358 -5.33 20.45 -22.18
N ASN A 359 -5.52 20.27 -20.87
CA ASN A 359 -4.54 20.58 -19.83
C ASN A 359 -4.30 19.33 -19.00
N GLU A 360 -3.08 18.81 -19.00
CA GLU A 360 -2.73 17.56 -18.33
C GLU A 360 -3.03 17.62 -16.83
N ALA A 361 -2.58 18.67 -16.13
CA ALA A 361 -2.77 18.78 -14.69
C ALA A 361 -4.25 18.75 -14.27
N GLU A 362 -5.13 19.37 -15.07
CA GLU A 362 -6.57 19.35 -14.86
C GLU A 362 -7.17 17.98 -15.23
N GLN A 363 -6.83 17.43 -16.39
CA GLN A 363 -7.37 16.14 -16.84
C GLN A 363 -7.00 15.00 -15.91
N SER A 364 -5.73 14.89 -15.50
CA SER A 364 -5.25 13.91 -14.53
C SER A 364 -5.95 14.05 -13.19
N TYR A 365 -6.16 15.27 -12.69
CA TYR A 365 -6.82 15.50 -11.41
C TYR A 365 -8.31 15.13 -11.42
N GLU A 366 -9.02 15.48 -12.49
CA GLU A 366 -10.42 15.09 -12.65
C GLU A 366 -10.56 13.57 -12.82
N PHE A 367 -9.63 12.93 -13.55
CA PHE A 367 -9.61 11.48 -13.71
C PHE A 367 -9.29 10.75 -12.39
N ALA A 368 -8.32 11.26 -11.61
CA ALA A 368 -8.01 10.76 -10.27
C ALA A 368 -9.23 10.76 -9.35
N LYS A 369 -10.05 11.83 -9.37
CA LYS A 369 -11.29 11.91 -8.59
C LYS A 369 -12.33 10.88 -9.01
N GLN A 370 -12.42 10.56 -10.31
CA GLN A 370 -13.34 9.53 -10.79
C GLN A 370 -12.92 8.14 -10.32
N ILE A 371 -11.64 7.81 -10.42
CA ILE A 371 -11.10 6.53 -9.91
C ILE A 371 -11.27 6.45 -8.39
N GLN A 372 -10.98 7.54 -7.68
CA GLN A 372 -11.19 7.65 -6.23
C GLN A 372 -12.64 7.31 -5.86
N LEU A 373 -13.63 7.88 -6.57
CA LEU A 373 -15.04 7.62 -6.29
C LEU A 373 -15.36 6.13 -6.37
N TYR A 374 -14.97 5.44 -7.44
CA TYR A 374 -15.26 4.00 -7.61
C TYR A 374 -14.56 3.12 -6.59
N LEU A 375 -13.32 3.45 -6.22
CA LEU A 375 -12.60 2.72 -5.17
C LEU A 375 -13.21 2.96 -3.78
N GLU A 376 -13.66 4.19 -3.49
CA GLU A 376 -14.34 4.52 -2.23
C GLU A 376 -15.72 3.86 -2.12
N GLU A 377 -16.45 3.74 -3.24
CA GLU A 377 -17.71 2.97 -3.32
C GLU A 377 -17.50 1.48 -2.99
N ALA A 378 -16.33 0.92 -3.35
CA ALA A 378 -15.92 -0.43 -2.94
C ALA A 378 -15.46 -0.53 -1.47
N GLY A 379 -15.52 0.57 -0.71
CA GLY A 379 -15.19 0.61 0.71
C GLY A 379 -13.71 0.86 1.02
N LEU A 380 -12.91 1.22 0.01
CA LEU A 380 -11.52 1.61 0.19
C LEU A 380 -11.40 3.05 0.68
N ARG A 381 -10.27 3.35 1.32
CA ARG A 381 -9.86 4.71 1.61
C ARG A 381 -8.80 5.13 0.61
N VAL A 382 -9.14 6.15 -0.18
CA VAL A 382 -8.28 6.65 -1.23
C VAL A 382 -7.95 8.11 -0.97
N GLU A 383 -6.76 8.52 -1.36
CA GLU A 383 -6.38 9.93 -1.37
C GLU A 383 -5.62 10.29 -2.64
N ILE A 384 -5.67 11.58 -3.00
CA ILE A 384 -4.97 12.15 -4.14
C ILE A 384 -3.69 12.84 -3.62
N SER A 385 -2.57 12.62 -4.30
CA SER A 385 -1.22 13.01 -3.84
C SER A 385 -1.00 14.53 -3.72
N ARG A 386 -1.79 15.34 -4.43
CA ARG A 386 -1.75 16.81 -4.47
C ARG A 386 -3.15 17.40 -4.55
N ASP A 387 -3.30 18.65 -4.13
CA ASP A 387 -4.50 19.42 -4.44
C ASP A 387 -4.52 19.83 -5.93
N LYS A 388 -5.69 20.27 -6.42
CA LYS A 388 -5.93 20.58 -7.85
C LYS A 388 -4.86 21.48 -8.46
N ASP A 389 -4.51 22.55 -7.76
CA ASP A 389 -3.63 23.62 -8.24
C ASP A 389 -2.31 23.71 -7.45
N GLU A 390 -1.98 22.69 -6.65
CA GLU A 390 -0.77 22.69 -5.80
C GLU A 390 0.40 21.98 -6.50
N PRO A 391 1.52 22.67 -6.75
CA PRO A 391 2.74 22.02 -7.21
C PRO A 391 3.43 21.25 -6.09
N VAL A 392 3.57 19.94 -6.30
CA VAL A 392 4.16 19.01 -5.32
C VAL A 392 5.26 18.19 -5.99
N SER A 393 6.38 18.03 -5.27
CA SER A 393 7.53 17.21 -5.66
C SER A 393 7.28 15.71 -5.45
N TYR A 394 8.15 14.86 -6.00
CA TYR A 394 8.26 13.44 -5.67
C TYR A 394 9.19 13.15 -4.48
N TYR A 395 9.97 14.13 -4.03
CA TYR A 395 11.05 13.92 -3.06
C TYR A 395 10.79 14.61 -1.73
N GLY A 396 10.94 13.88 -0.62
CA GLY A 396 10.74 14.34 0.76
C GLY A 396 9.45 13.83 1.41
N VAL A 397 9.32 14.02 2.73
CA VAL A 397 8.19 13.47 3.51
C VAL A 397 6.81 14.04 3.11
N ASN A 398 6.78 15.29 2.65
CA ASN A 398 5.55 15.95 2.20
C ASN A 398 5.33 15.83 0.68
N SER A 399 6.18 15.05 0.00
CA SER A 399 6.08 14.82 -1.44
C SER A 399 4.88 13.94 -1.79
N ARG A 400 4.57 13.83 -3.08
CA ARG A 400 3.53 12.91 -3.60
C ARG A 400 3.71 11.49 -3.05
N VAL A 401 4.94 10.98 -3.12
CA VAL A 401 5.35 9.66 -2.63
C VAL A 401 5.41 9.62 -1.09
N GLY A 402 5.98 10.65 -0.46
CA GLY A 402 6.14 10.73 0.99
C GLY A 402 4.82 10.73 1.75
N LYS A 403 3.77 11.35 1.18
CA LYS A 403 2.40 11.27 1.69
C LYS A 403 1.90 9.82 1.69
N GLY A 404 2.20 9.05 0.64
CA GLY A 404 1.89 7.61 0.53
C GLY A 404 2.53 6.79 1.65
N TYR A 405 3.84 6.94 1.88
CA TYR A 405 4.53 6.27 2.98
C TYR A 405 4.02 6.67 4.36
N THR A 406 3.85 7.98 4.59
CA THR A 406 3.39 8.52 5.88
C THR A 406 2.01 7.97 6.26
N LYS A 407 1.16 7.72 5.25
CA LYS A 407 -0.19 7.14 5.40
C LYS A 407 -0.24 5.63 5.15
N GLN A 408 0.92 4.99 5.01
CA GLN A 408 1.05 3.55 4.78
C GLN A 408 0.14 3.04 3.64
N ALA A 409 0.13 3.74 2.51
CA ALA A 409 -0.60 3.26 1.33
C ALA A 409 -0.07 1.90 0.86
N LYS A 410 -0.88 1.18 0.08
CA LYS A 410 -0.53 -0.13 -0.50
C LYS A 410 -0.37 -0.07 -2.00
N VAL A 411 -1.15 0.78 -2.65
CA VAL A 411 -1.02 1.06 -4.07
C VAL A 411 -0.65 2.52 -4.25
N PHE A 412 0.26 2.75 -5.18
CA PHE A 412 0.52 4.07 -5.74
C PHE A 412 0.17 4.02 -7.22
N LEU A 413 -0.96 4.64 -7.59
CA LEU A 413 -1.44 4.73 -8.96
C LEU A 413 -1.08 6.10 -9.51
N GLY A 414 -0.03 6.17 -10.31
CA GLY A 414 0.29 7.35 -11.10
C GLY A 414 -0.56 7.42 -12.36
N LEU A 415 -0.97 8.64 -12.73
CA LEU A 415 -1.74 8.94 -13.92
C LEU A 415 -0.95 9.95 -14.74
N GLY A 416 -0.55 9.58 -15.95
CA GLY A 416 0.30 10.42 -16.78
C GLY A 416 -0.07 10.39 -18.25
N MET A 417 0.65 11.19 -19.02
CA MET A 417 0.58 11.20 -20.47
C MET A 417 1.90 10.75 -21.08
N ASP A 418 1.82 10.09 -22.22
CA ASP A 418 2.97 9.69 -23.01
C ASP A 418 3.31 10.76 -24.07
N GLU A 419 4.59 10.85 -24.45
CA GLU A 419 5.08 11.85 -25.43
C GLU A 419 5.27 11.27 -26.84
N SER A 420 4.68 10.12 -27.18
CA SER A 420 4.77 9.52 -28.52
C SER A 420 3.61 9.88 -29.44
N ASP A 421 3.80 9.67 -30.75
CA ASP A 421 2.76 9.89 -31.76
C ASP A 421 1.74 8.74 -31.78
N ASN A 422 0.52 9.05 -31.33
CA ASN A 422 -0.66 8.16 -31.26
C ASN A 422 -0.61 6.91 -30.34
N PRO A 423 -0.09 6.98 -29.10
CA PRO A 423 -0.26 5.92 -28.13
C PRO A 423 -1.74 5.84 -27.71
N LEU A 424 -2.30 4.64 -27.81
CA LEU A 424 -3.45 4.23 -27.01
C LEU A 424 -3.00 4.14 -25.53
N PRO A 425 -3.94 4.06 -24.57
CA PRO A 425 -3.56 3.92 -23.17
C PRO A 425 -2.73 2.65 -22.90
N TYR A 426 -1.81 2.73 -21.94
CA TYR A 426 -1.02 1.59 -21.48
C TYR A 426 -0.54 1.75 -20.03
N ILE A 427 -0.03 0.67 -19.45
CA ILE A 427 0.38 0.62 -18.04
C ILE A 427 1.87 0.33 -17.97
N LEU A 428 2.61 1.17 -17.26
CA LEU A 428 3.97 0.88 -16.82
C LEU A 428 3.96 0.29 -15.42
N THR A 429 4.79 -0.74 -15.21
CA THR A 429 5.05 -1.33 -13.90
C THR A 429 6.54 -1.54 -13.67
N SER A 430 6.94 -1.72 -12.42
CA SER A 430 8.35 -1.93 -12.07
C SER A 430 8.88 -3.25 -12.66
N PRO A 431 10.08 -3.28 -13.27
CA PRO A 431 10.74 -4.52 -13.67
C PRO A 431 11.08 -5.47 -12.51
N PHE A 432 10.95 -5.02 -11.26
CA PHE A 432 11.12 -5.84 -10.06
C PHE A 432 9.85 -6.61 -9.65
N SER A 433 8.72 -6.37 -10.32
CA SER A 433 7.48 -7.12 -10.14
C SER A 433 7.25 -8.10 -11.31
N ASN A 434 6.28 -8.99 -11.14
CA ASN A 434 5.69 -9.77 -12.22
C ASN A 434 4.55 -9.05 -12.92
N GLY A 435 4.18 -7.84 -12.46
CA GLY A 435 3.15 -7.02 -13.07
C GLY A 435 1.73 -7.49 -12.78
N PHE A 436 1.50 -8.33 -11.76
CA PHE A 436 0.18 -8.93 -11.52
C PHE A 436 -0.95 -7.91 -11.33
N LEU A 437 -0.68 -6.80 -10.63
CA LEU A 437 -1.67 -5.72 -10.49
C LEU A 437 -1.94 -5.03 -11.84
N ALA A 438 -0.88 -4.76 -12.62
CA ALA A 438 -1.01 -4.11 -13.93
C ALA A 438 -1.76 -5.02 -14.92
N ASN A 439 -1.49 -6.32 -14.90
CA ASN A 439 -2.19 -7.32 -15.70
C ASN A 439 -3.68 -7.38 -15.35
N SER A 440 -4.03 -7.38 -14.06
CA SER A 440 -5.44 -7.35 -13.63
C SER A 440 -6.15 -6.09 -14.13
N ILE A 441 -5.51 -4.92 -14.05
CA ILE A 441 -6.07 -3.67 -14.58
C ILE A 441 -6.22 -3.72 -16.11
N SER A 442 -5.20 -4.21 -16.83
CA SER A 442 -5.26 -4.39 -18.28
C SER A 442 -6.42 -5.31 -18.68
N HIS A 443 -6.57 -6.44 -17.99
CA HIS A 443 -7.63 -7.40 -18.23
C HIS A 443 -9.02 -6.73 -18.13
N CYS A 444 -9.28 -6.01 -17.03
CA CYS A 444 -10.55 -5.32 -16.82
C CYS A 444 -10.78 -4.20 -17.85
N LEU A 445 -9.74 -3.46 -18.26
CA LEU A 445 -9.85 -2.44 -19.30
C LEU A 445 -10.29 -3.06 -20.62
N MET A 446 -9.61 -4.14 -21.05
CA MET A 446 -9.91 -4.81 -22.31
C MET A 446 -11.27 -5.52 -22.30
N GLU A 447 -11.64 -6.18 -21.20
CA GLU A 447 -12.94 -6.83 -21.06
C GLU A 447 -14.09 -5.83 -21.19
N ASN A 448 -13.89 -4.61 -20.66
CA ASN A 448 -14.86 -3.53 -20.75
C ASN A 448 -14.81 -2.79 -22.11
N GLY A 449 -13.94 -3.18 -23.03
CA GLY A 449 -13.88 -2.62 -24.40
C GLY A 449 -12.95 -1.42 -24.56
N ILE A 450 -12.05 -1.16 -23.62
CA ILE A 450 -10.96 -0.20 -23.80
C ILE A 450 -9.85 -0.84 -24.63
N GLU A 451 -9.47 -0.17 -25.71
CA GLU A 451 -8.32 -0.55 -26.53
C GLU A 451 -7.04 -0.02 -25.87
N LEU A 452 -6.06 -0.90 -25.73
CA LEU A 452 -4.75 -0.57 -25.16
C LEU A 452 -3.66 -0.55 -26.25
N GLN A 453 -2.54 0.10 -25.95
CA GLN A 453 -1.39 0.10 -26.84
C GLN A 453 -0.81 -1.31 -26.97
N TYR A 454 -0.46 -1.69 -28.20
CA TYR A 454 0.38 -2.85 -28.42
C TYR A 454 1.81 -2.53 -27.97
N ILE A 455 2.35 -3.30 -27.04
CA ILE A 455 3.72 -3.19 -26.57
C ILE A 455 4.54 -4.28 -27.27
N PRO A 456 5.41 -3.94 -28.24
CA PRO A 456 6.30 -4.92 -28.85
C PRO A 456 7.26 -5.48 -27.80
N ASP A 457 7.58 -6.77 -27.92
CA ASP A 457 8.58 -7.45 -27.08
C ASP A 457 8.29 -7.43 -25.56
N ALA A 458 7.04 -7.18 -25.15
CA ALA A 458 6.61 -7.38 -23.78
C ALA A 458 6.88 -8.86 -23.37
N PRO A 459 7.50 -9.11 -22.20
CA PRO A 459 7.72 -10.48 -21.73
C PRO A 459 6.40 -11.24 -21.58
N ASP A 460 6.39 -12.55 -21.87
CA ASP A 460 5.19 -13.41 -21.85
C ASP A 460 4.34 -13.36 -20.57
N ARG A 461 4.93 -12.92 -19.45
CA ARG A 461 4.25 -12.76 -18.16
C ARG A 461 3.42 -11.48 -18.04
N LEU A 462 3.61 -10.51 -18.94
CA LEU A 462 2.85 -9.28 -18.98
C LEU A 462 1.69 -9.41 -19.96
N ASP A 463 0.53 -8.90 -19.54
CA ASP A 463 -0.64 -8.86 -20.40
C ASP A 463 -0.53 -7.72 -21.44
N TYR A 464 -1.41 -7.76 -22.44
CA TYR A 464 -1.47 -6.76 -23.50
C TYR A 464 -1.63 -5.34 -22.91
N GLY A 465 -0.93 -4.34 -23.46
CA GLY A 465 -0.98 -2.97 -22.91
C GLY A 465 -0.22 -2.78 -21.60
N VAL A 466 0.54 -3.77 -21.13
CA VAL A 466 1.42 -3.66 -19.96
C VAL A 466 2.89 -3.70 -20.40
N ALA A 467 3.70 -2.80 -19.87
CA ALA A 467 5.14 -2.77 -20.10
C ALA A 467 5.91 -2.59 -18.78
N TYR A 468 7.15 -3.06 -18.76
CA TYR A 468 8.07 -2.69 -17.70
C TYR A 468 8.63 -1.29 -17.94
N ASP A 469 8.80 -0.56 -16.84
CA ASP A 469 9.63 0.63 -16.85
C ASP A 469 11.06 0.28 -17.23
N THR A 470 11.71 1.22 -17.90
CA THR A 470 13.10 1.13 -18.28
C THR A 470 14.00 1.51 -17.12
N TYR A 471 15.26 1.08 -17.20
CA TYR A 471 16.27 1.48 -16.22
C TYR A 471 16.89 2.83 -16.60
N GLN A 472 17.27 3.60 -15.59
CA GLN A 472 18.10 4.79 -15.76
C GLN A 472 19.45 4.40 -16.37
N VAL A 473 20.03 5.35 -17.10
CA VAL A 473 21.32 5.18 -17.76
C VAL A 473 22.25 6.29 -17.28
N SER A 474 23.47 5.94 -16.91
CA SER A 474 24.51 6.88 -16.49
C SER A 474 24.98 7.76 -17.66
N ALA A 475 25.76 8.80 -17.35
CA ALA A 475 26.38 9.63 -18.38
C ALA A 475 27.32 8.83 -19.31
N ASP A 476 27.87 7.71 -18.83
CA ASP A 476 28.75 6.80 -19.56
C ASP A 476 27.98 5.67 -20.28
N TYR A 477 26.64 5.79 -20.39
CA TYR A 477 25.75 4.80 -21.00
C TYR A 477 25.65 3.46 -20.27
N GLU A 478 26.01 3.43 -18.98
CA GLU A 478 25.84 2.23 -18.16
C GLU A 478 24.42 2.16 -17.59
N VAL A 479 23.80 0.99 -17.67
CA VAL A 479 22.48 0.74 -17.10
C VAL A 479 22.59 0.71 -15.58
N LEU A 480 21.85 1.59 -14.91
CA LEU A 480 21.79 1.70 -13.46
C LEU A 480 20.65 0.81 -12.91
N PRO A 481 20.74 0.34 -11.65
CA PRO A 481 19.74 -0.55 -11.05
C PRO A 481 18.46 0.17 -10.60
N TYR A 482 18.15 1.34 -11.17
CA TYR A 482 17.03 2.19 -10.80
C TYR A 482 16.10 2.37 -11.99
N THR A 483 14.80 2.30 -11.77
CA THR A 483 13.82 2.52 -12.85
C THR A 483 13.71 4.02 -13.17
N LEU A 484 13.30 4.34 -14.39
CA LEU A 484 13.28 5.70 -14.91
C LEU A 484 12.19 6.54 -14.23
N TYR A 485 10.96 6.03 -14.16
CA TYR A 485 9.81 6.78 -13.65
C TYR A 485 9.87 6.90 -12.12
N PRO A 486 9.85 8.13 -11.56
CA PRO A 486 9.86 8.33 -10.11
C PRO A 486 8.65 7.70 -9.41
N GLN A 487 7.49 7.62 -10.07
CA GLN A 487 6.28 6.98 -9.56
C GLN A 487 6.46 5.49 -9.28
N LEU A 488 7.41 4.84 -9.97
CA LEU A 488 7.71 3.42 -9.81
C LEU A 488 8.95 3.24 -8.92
N ARG A 489 10.01 4.00 -9.19
CA ARG A 489 11.27 3.93 -8.44
C ARG A 489 11.11 4.32 -6.97
N GLU A 490 10.42 5.41 -6.69
CA GLU A 490 10.38 5.97 -5.34
C GLU A 490 9.31 5.33 -4.44
N THR A 491 8.41 4.50 -4.99
CA THR A 491 7.24 3.99 -4.26
C THR A 491 7.42 2.57 -3.72
N GLY A 492 8.25 1.75 -4.36
CA GLY A 492 8.50 0.36 -3.95
C GLY A 492 9.44 0.18 -2.75
N GLY A 493 9.93 1.27 -2.16
CA GLY A 493 10.70 1.25 -0.92
C GLY A 493 11.97 0.44 -1.07
N LYS A 494 12.14 -0.57 -0.22
CA LYS A 494 13.30 -1.48 -0.29
C LYS A 494 13.43 -2.21 -1.62
N VAL A 495 12.31 -2.58 -2.24
CA VAL A 495 12.29 -3.35 -3.49
C VAL A 495 12.84 -2.55 -4.67
N THR A 496 12.46 -1.27 -4.77
CA THR A 496 12.82 -0.42 -5.90
C THR A 496 14.01 0.49 -5.61
N TYR A 497 14.65 0.31 -4.45
CA TYR A 497 15.73 1.16 -3.96
C TYR A 497 15.36 2.65 -3.90
N ALA A 498 14.16 2.94 -3.37
CA ALA A 498 13.68 4.30 -3.18
C ALA A 498 14.71 5.16 -2.44
N GLY A 499 14.95 6.37 -2.94
CA GLY A 499 15.90 7.31 -2.35
C GLY A 499 17.39 6.95 -2.48
N LEU A 500 17.75 5.90 -3.24
CA LEU A 500 19.16 5.47 -3.44
C LEU A 500 19.73 5.88 -4.80
N SER A 501 18.91 6.45 -5.69
CA SER A 501 19.39 7.06 -6.94
C SER A 501 20.00 8.43 -6.67
N ALA A 502 20.97 8.85 -7.48
CA ALA A 502 21.53 10.21 -7.38
C ALA A 502 20.42 11.27 -7.54
N GLY A 503 20.43 12.29 -6.68
CA GLY A 503 19.42 13.36 -6.68
C GLY A 503 18.10 13.02 -6.00
N THR A 504 18.01 11.86 -5.34
CA THR A 504 16.80 11.37 -4.65
C THR A 504 16.96 11.29 -3.13
N GLU A 505 18.01 11.90 -2.58
CA GLU A 505 18.46 11.73 -1.18
C GLU A 505 17.38 12.12 -0.15
N ASN A 506 16.47 13.03 -0.52
CA ASN A 506 15.32 13.40 0.32
C ASN A 506 14.34 12.24 0.57
N ASN A 507 14.41 11.16 -0.22
CA ASN A 507 13.67 9.92 -0.05
C ASN A 507 14.48 8.80 0.59
N ALA A 508 15.74 9.02 0.99
CA ALA A 508 16.62 7.95 1.52
C ALA A 508 16.00 7.20 2.72
N ASN A 509 15.16 7.87 3.51
CA ASN A 509 14.43 7.27 4.63
C ASN A 509 13.40 6.22 4.20
N PHE A 510 13.05 6.11 2.92
CA PHE A 510 12.11 5.13 2.39
C PHE A 510 12.81 3.86 1.86
N SER A 511 14.14 3.85 1.78
CA SER A 511 14.93 2.72 1.28
C SER A 511 14.79 1.42 2.10
N THR A 512 14.25 1.51 3.32
CA THR A 512 13.98 0.36 4.20
C THR A 512 12.50 0.14 4.48
N ASN A 513 11.62 1.00 3.94
CA ASN A 513 10.20 0.95 4.22
C ASN A 513 9.50 -0.17 3.43
N PRO A 514 8.34 -0.67 3.94
CA PRO A 514 7.40 -1.42 3.12
C PRO A 514 7.06 -0.64 1.84
N GLY A 515 7.23 -1.27 0.68
CA GLY A 515 6.94 -0.68 -0.62
C GLY A 515 5.45 -0.64 -0.91
N MET A 516 5.00 0.44 -1.53
CA MET A 516 3.72 0.51 -2.23
C MET A 516 3.86 -0.20 -3.59
N TYR A 517 2.81 -0.88 -4.03
CA TYR A 517 2.75 -1.38 -5.40
C TYR A 517 2.56 -0.19 -6.34
N GLY A 518 3.63 0.19 -7.04
CA GLY A 518 3.63 1.30 -7.99
C GLY A 518 3.18 0.84 -9.39
N ILE A 519 2.28 1.60 -9.98
CA ILE A 519 1.89 1.53 -11.39
C ILE A 519 1.75 2.95 -11.94
N GLU A 520 2.07 3.14 -13.22
CA GLU A 520 1.80 4.39 -13.94
C GLU A 520 0.87 4.05 -15.11
N PHE A 521 -0.33 4.63 -15.12
CA PHE A 521 -1.26 4.51 -16.24
C PHE A 521 -1.12 5.72 -17.15
N LEU A 522 -0.57 5.48 -18.33
CA LEU A 522 -0.40 6.48 -19.37
C LEU A 522 -1.67 6.52 -20.21
N TYR A 523 -2.56 7.46 -19.89
CA TYR A 523 -3.95 7.44 -20.35
C TYR A 523 -4.17 8.12 -21.70
N ALA A 524 -3.23 8.97 -22.14
CA ALA A 524 -3.28 9.68 -23.41
C ALA A 524 -1.88 10.15 -23.84
N SER A 525 -1.79 10.62 -25.08
CA SER A 525 -0.60 11.26 -25.66
C SER A 525 -0.64 12.78 -25.55
N THR A 526 0.49 13.42 -25.26
CA THR A 526 0.65 14.88 -25.43
C THR A 526 0.66 15.28 -26.90
N ASP A 527 1.17 14.41 -27.77
CA ASP A 527 1.46 14.72 -29.18
C ASP A 527 0.36 14.25 -30.14
N SER A 528 -0.68 13.57 -29.63
CA SER A 528 -1.81 13.09 -30.42
C SER A 528 -3.18 13.59 -29.95
N PRO A 529 -3.81 14.51 -30.70
CA PRO A 529 -5.19 14.93 -30.46
C PRO A 529 -6.21 13.77 -30.56
N SER A 530 -5.90 12.73 -31.34
CA SER A 530 -6.78 11.56 -31.46
C SER A 530 -6.75 10.69 -30.20
N SER A 531 -5.57 10.52 -29.59
CA SER A 531 -5.41 9.86 -28.29
C SER A 531 -6.12 10.66 -27.18
N GLN A 532 -5.97 11.99 -27.17
CA GLN A 532 -6.69 12.88 -26.24
C GLN A 532 -8.21 12.76 -26.39
N ALA A 533 -8.72 12.71 -27.63
CA ALA A 533 -10.14 12.50 -27.89
C ALA A 533 -10.62 11.11 -27.45
N TYR A 534 -9.82 10.06 -27.67
CA TYR A 534 -10.11 8.71 -27.23
C TYR A 534 -10.24 8.63 -25.70
N PHE A 535 -9.30 9.25 -24.97
CA PHE A 535 -9.37 9.36 -23.52
C PHE A 535 -10.65 10.09 -23.08
N VAL A 536 -10.94 11.28 -23.62
CA VAL A 536 -12.13 12.06 -23.25
C VAL A 536 -13.42 11.28 -23.49
N GLN A 537 -13.50 10.53 -24.59
CA GLN A 537 -14.67 9.70 -24.92
C GLN A 537 -14.87 8.54 -23.93
N ASN A 538 -13.78 7.96 -23.43
CA ASN A 538 -13.81 6.72 -22.66
C ASN A 538 -13.44 6.89 -21.18
N ARG A 539 -13.22 8.13 -20.70
CA ARG A 539 -12.66 8.44 -19.38
C ARG A 539 -13.39 7.75 -18.22
N ASP A 540 -14.72 7.78 -18.23
CA ASP A 540 -15.55 7.17 -17.17
C ASP A 540 -15.36 5.64 -17.13
N LEU A 541 -15.40 5.01 -18.31
CA LEU A 541 -15.21 3.57 -18.46
C LEU A 541 -13.80 3.15 -18.05
N MET A 542 -12.76 3.91 -18.47
CA MET A 542 -11.39 3.68 -18.01
C MET A 542 -11.28 3.78 -16.49
N ALA A 543 -11.86 4.82 -15.87
CA ALA A 543 -11.81 5.01 -14.42
C ALA A 543 -12.43 3.82 -13.67
N LYS A 544 -13.60 3.38 -14.14
CA LYS A 544 -14.31 2.24 -13.58
C LYS A 544 -13.52 0.94 -13.74
N SER A 545 -12.94 0.69 -14.92
CA SER A 545 -12.15 -0.51 -15.19
C SER A 545 -10.84 -0.56 -14.41
N ILE A 546 -10.17 0.57 -14.21
CA ILE A 546 -8.99 0.65 -13.33
C ILE A 546 -9.37 0.31 -11.89
N ALA A 547 -10.47 0.88 -11.39
CA ALA A 547 -10.95 0.57 -10.05
C ALA A 547 -11.31 -0.92 -9.93
N GLN A 548 -11.98 -1.49 -10.92
CA GLN A 548 -12.32 -2.92 -10.99
C GLN A 548 -11.07 -3.81 -10.94
N GLY A 549 -10.02 -3.51 -11.72
CA GLY A 549 -8.77 -4.29 -11.70
C GLY A 549 -8.06 -4.25 -10.34
N ILE A 550 -8.04 -3.09 -9.67
CA ILE A 550 -7.50 -3.00 -8.30
C ILE A 550 -8.34 -3.85 -7.34
N ILE A 551 -9.67 -3.75 -7.45
CA ILE A 551 -10.64 -4.50 -6.63
C ILE A 551 -10.44 -6.01 -6.78
N GLU A 552 -10.33 -6.49 -8.02
CA GLU A 552 -10.18 -7.91 -8.34
C GLU A 552 -8.82 -8.43 -7.87
N TYR A 553 -7.73 -7.69 -8.13
CA TYR A 553 -6.40 -8.08 -7.69
C TYR A 553 -6.31 -8.31 -6.17
N PHE A 554 -6.96 -7.45 -5.37
CA PHE A 554 -6.96 -7.58 -3.91
C PHE A 554 -8.09 -8.45 -3.36
N ASN A 555 -8.90 -9.08 -4.22
CA ASN A 555 -10.07 -9.89 -3.84
C ASN A 555 -11.03 -9.11 -2.92
N ILE A 556 -11.30 -7.84 -3.22
CA ILE A 556 -12.19 -7.00 -2.42
C ILE A 556 -13.64 -7.39 -2.70
N PRO A 557 -14.41 -7.86 -1.68
CA PRO A 557 -15.78 -8.29 -1.89
C PRO A 557 -16.64 -7.15 -2.42
N GLN A 558 -17.29 -7.39 -3.55
CA GLN A 558 -18.23 -6.43 -4.11
C GLN A 558 -19.54 -6.50 -3.33
N THR A 559 -20.02 -5.34 -2.89
CA THR A 559 -21.35 -5.25 -2.29
C THR A 559 -22.35 -5.47 -3.42
N GLN A 560 -22.88 -6.69 -3.56
CA GLN A 560 -24.01 -6.89 -4.46
C GLN A 560 -25.17 -6.07 -3.91
N GLU A 561 -25.58 -5.02 -4.65
CA GLU A 561 -26.90 -4.45 -4.46
C GLU A 561 -27.88 -5.60 -4.68
N SER A 562 -28.56 -6.00 -3.60
CA SER A 562 -29.73 -6.86 -3.66
C SER A 562 -30.73 -6.21 -4.60
N THR A 563 -30.71 -6.62 -5.86
CA THR A 563 -31.78 -6.32 -6.80
C THR A 563 -32.96 -7.19 -6.37
N GLU A 564 -33.69 -6.72 -5.36
CA GLU A 564 -35.01 -7.27 -5.05
C GLU A 564 -35.89 -7.05 -6.29
N GLN A 565 -36.20 -8.17 -6.97
CA GLN A 565 -37.18 -8.26 -8.06
C GLN A 565 -38.61 -8.10 -7.54
#